data_AF-A0A6P0WAU7-F1
#
_entry.id   AF-A0A6P0WAU7-F1
#
_cell.length_a   1.000
_cell.length_b   1.000
_cell.length_c   1.000
_cell.angle_alpha   90.00
_cell.angle_beta   90.00
_cell.angle_gamma   90.00
#
_symmetry.space_group_name_H-M   'P 1'
#
loop_
_entity.id
_entity.type
_entity.pdbx_description
1 polymer ?
#
loop_
_entity_poly.entity_id
_entity_poly.type
_entity_poly.pdbx_seq_one_letter_code
_entity_poly.pdbx_strand_id
1 'polypeptide(L)'
;MPRRKKTFPCGHKGYGKTCHRCDQKNRAREEKKQQKRQWESSFEDDPIDLKNLPTHVVVKARGIIAGLENHQDYREFGGKRLRHNRWIISIPVTRNYRMICHDQGSLLVPHAVLSHEDYNVGKPGG
;
A
#
# COMPACT_ATOMS: atom_id res chain seq x y z
N MET A 1 -19.13 4.02 52.14
CA MET A 1 -17.65 3.94 52.26
C MET A 1 -17.03 3.88 50.87
N PRO A 2 -16.01 4.69 50.54
CA PRO A 2 -15.37 4.66 49.23
C PRO A 2 -14.62 3.33 49.05
N ARG A 3 -14.89 2.62 47.94
CA ARG A 3 -14.14 1.39 47.59
C ARG A 3 -12.65 1.73 47.46
N ARG A 4 -11.78 0.92 48.07
CA ARG A 4 -10.31 1.06 47.99
C ARG A 4 -9.79 0.34 46.74
N LYS A 5 -8.91 1.01 45.98
CA LYS A 5 -8.24 0.40 44.82
C LYS A 5 -7.25 -0.65 45.32
N LYS A 6 -7.20 -1.81 44.67
CA LYS A 6 -6.12 -2.80 44.86
C LYS A 6 -5.00 -2.53 43.87
N THR A 7 -3.78 -2.93 44.24
CA THR A 7 -2.62 -2.92 43.34
C THR A 7 -2.54 -4.29 42.66
N PHE A 8 -2.51 -4.30 41.33
CA PHE A 8 -2.31 -5.50 40.52
C PHE A 8 -0.83 -5.93 40.54
N PRO A 9 -0.49 -7.19 40.23
CA PRO A 9 0.91 -7.65 40.14
C PRO A 9 1.74 -6.88 39.10
N CYS A 10 1.08 -6.28 38.11
CA CYS A 10 1.71 -5.39 37.14
C CYS A 10 1.98 -3.95 37.66
N GLY A 11 1.77 -3.68 38.96
CA GLY A 11 2.01 -2.37 39.61
C GLY A 11 0.89 -1.32 39.46
N HIS A 12 -0.13 -1.57 38.64
CA HIS A 12 -1.24 -0.63 38.43
C HIS A 12 -2.30 -0.73 39.53
N LYS A 13 -3.07 0.34 39.77
CA LYS A 13 -4.16 0.36 40.75
C LYS A 13 -5.53 0.31 40.07
N GLY A 14 -6.46 -0.48 40.61
CA GLY A 14 -7.84 -0.52 40.10
C GLY A 14 -8.81 -1.31 40.97
N TYR A 15 -10.06 -1.40 40.51
CA TYR A 15 -11.15 -2.09 41.21
C TYR A 15 -11.53 -3.43 40.56
N GLY A 16 -11.11 -3.66 39.31
CA GLY A 16 -11.50 -4.82 38.51
C GLY A 16 -10.76 -6.11 38.89
N LYS A 17 -11.20 -7.23 38.30
CA LYS A 17 -10.48 -8.52 38.43
C LYS A 17 -9.14 -8.49 37.69
N THR A 18 -9.07 -7.78 36.56
CA THR A 18 -7.89 -7.64 35.71
C THR A 18 -7.44 -6.18 35.59
N CYS A 19 -6.17 -5.98 35.24
CA CYS A 19 -5.64 -4.66 34.94
C CYS A 19 -6.04 -4.23 33.52
N HIS A 20 -7.04 -3.35 33.41
CA HIS A 20 -7.49 -2.81 32.11
C HIS A 20 -6.38 -2.09 31.34
N ARG A 21 -5.43 -1.43 32.03
CA ARG A 21 -4.31 -0.75 31.36
C ARG A 21 -3.37 -1.72 30.65
N CYS A 22 -3.12 -2.87 31.28
CA CYS A 22 -2.31 -3.93 30.69
C CYS A 22 -3.06 -4.63 29.56
N ASP A 23 -4.36 -4.91 29.75
CA ASP A 23 -5.24 -5.49 28.72
C ASP A 23 -5.32 -4.60 27.47
N GLN A 24 -5.58 -3.29 27.63
CA GLN A 24 -5.58 -2.32 26.53
C GLN A 24 -4.24 -2.28 25.80
N LYS A 25 -3.12 -2.30 26.54
CA LYS A 25 -1.78 -2.31 25.93
C LYS A 25 -1.53 -3.60 25.14
N ASN A 26 -2.02 -4.74 25.63
CA ASN A 26 -1.88 -6.01 24.92
C ASN A 26 -2.75 -6.03 23.66
N ARG A 27 -4.02 -5.62 23.75
CA ARG A 27 -4.93 -5.47 22.61
C ARG A 27 -4.34 -4.58 21.54
N ALA A 28 -3.88 -3.37 21.89
CA ALA A 28 -3.24 -2.46 20.94
C ALA A 28 -2.01 -3.07 20.25
N ARG A 29 -1.26 -3.96 20.93
CA ARG A 29 -0.13 -4.67 20.33
C ARG A 29 -0.60 -5.77 19.38
N GLU A 30 -1.63 -6.53 19.75
CA GLU A 30 -2.22 -7.57 18.90
C GLU A 30 -2.90 -6.97 17.67
N GLU A 31 -3.64 -5.88 17.82
CA GLU A 31 -4.26 -5.14 16.73
C GLU A 31 -3.21 -4.63 15.73
N LYS A 32 -2.09 -4.06 16.21
CA LYS A 32 -0.98 -3.64 15.32
C LYS A 32 -0.36 -4.81 14.58
N LYS A 33 -0.19 -5.97 15.23
CA LYS A 33 0.33 -7.17 14.57
C LYS A 33 -0.63 -7.69 13.51
N GLN A 34 -1.93 -7.71 13.82
CA GLN A 34 -2.97 -8.12 12.86
C GLN A 34 -3.03 -7.17 11.67
N GLN A 35 -3.02 -5.85 11.90
CA GLN A 35 -2.98 -4.85 10.83
C GLN A 35 -1.75 -5.04 9.92
N LYS A 36 -0.57 -5.29 10.50
CA LYS A 36 0.64 -5.56 9.71
C LYS A 36 0.48 -6.81 8.84
N ARG A 37 -0.02 -7.91 9.41
CA ARG A 37 -0.23 -9.16 8.66
C ARG A 37 -1.26 -9.00 7.55
N GLN A 38 -2.36 -8.30 7.81
CA GLN A 38 -3.39 -8.01 6.81
C GLN A 38 -2.82 -7.15 5.67
N TRP A 39 -2.01 -6.15 6.00
CA TRP A 39 -1.30 -5.35 5.00
C TRP A 39 -0.35 -6.21 4.15
N GLU A 40 0.45 -7.07 4.77
CA GLU A 40 1.40 -7.95 4.07
C GLU A 40 0.69 -8.98 3.17
N SER A 41 -0.42 -9.57 3.63
CA SER A 41 -1.18 -10.54 2.84
C SER A 41 -2.00 -9.88 1.72
N SER A 42 -2.40 -8.61 1.89
CA SER A 42 -3.10 -7.86 0.83
C SER A 42 -2.28 -7.70 -0.45
N PHE A 43 -0.95 -7.87 -0.41
CA PHE A 43 -0.11 -7.83 -1.61
C PHE A 43 -0.19 -9.09 -2.47
N GLU A 44 -0.74 -10.19 -1.95
CA GLU A 44 -0.93 -11.43 -2.71
C GLU A 44 -2.09 -11.32 -3.71
N ASP A 45 -3.00 -10.37 -3.48
CA ASP A 45 -4.15 -10.07 -4.32
C ASP A 45 -3.84 -9.01 -5.40
N ASP A 46 -2.72 -8.27 -5.27
CA ASP A 46 -2.36 -7.25 -6.25
C ASP A 46 -1.91 -7.89 -7.58
N PRO A 47 -2.37 -7.38 -8.75
CA PRO A 47 -1.99 -7.94 -10.05
C PRO A 47 -0.53 -7.66 -10.44
N ILE A 48 0.17 -6.79 -9.71
CA ILE A 48 1.58 -6.45 -9.89
C ILE A 48 2.29 -6.34 -8.54
N ASP A 49 3.61 -6.49 -8.51
CA ASP A 49 4.37 -6.34 -7.26
C ASP A 49 4.36 -4.88 -6.78
N LEU A 50 3.80 -4.66 -5.58
CA LEU A 50 3.76 -3.37 -4.90
C LEU A 50 4.48 -3.38 -3.54
N LYS A 51 5.10 -4.50 -3.16
CA LYS A 51 5.58 -4.77 -1.78
C LYS A 51 6.64 -3.80 -1.28
N ASN A 52 7.52 -3.35 -2.19
CA ASN A 52 8.65 -2.48 -1.86
C ASN A 52 8.36 -0.99 -2.06
N LEU A 53 7.09 -0.62 -2.23
CA LEU A 53 6.68 0.75 -2.47
C LEU A 53 6.20 1.43 -1.18
N PRO A 54 6.34 2.78 -1.07
CA PRO A 54 5.74 3.52 0.04
C PRO A 54 4.22 3.32 0.08
N THR A 55 3.62 3.23 1.27
CA THR A 55 2.18 2.97 1.45
C THR A 55 1.28 3.89 0.61
N HIS A 56 1.60 5.19 0.54
CA HIS A 56 0.81 6.15 -0.24
C HIS A 56 0.90 5.90 -1.76
N VAL A 57 2.00 5.32 -2.24
CA VAL A 57 2.17 4.90 -3.64
C VAL A 57 1.34 3.65 -3.89
N VAL A 58 1.39 2.66 -3.00
CA VAL A 58 0.59 1.43 -3.10
C VAL A 58 -0.90 1.74 -3.19
N VAL A 59 -1.42 2.57 -2.29
CA VAL A 59 -2.85 2.95 -2.27
C VAL A 59 -3.27 3.64 -3.57
N LYS A 60 -2.44 4.56 -4.09
CA LYS A 60 -2.72 5.21 -5.38
C LYS A 60 -2.62 4.24 -6.56
N ALA A 61 -1.62 3.37 -6.56
CA ALA A 61 -1.44 2.38 -7.61
C ALA A 61 -2.65 1.45 -7.69
N ARG A 62 -3.12 0.93 -6.56
CA ARG A 62 -4.36 0.14 -6.48
C ARG A 62 -5.58 0.88 -7.02
N GLY A 63 -5.71 2.17 -6.71
CA GLY A 63 -6.78 3.01 -7.27
C GLY A 63 -6.73 3.12 -8.80
N ILE A 64 -5.53 3.26 -9.38
CA ILE A 64 -5.34 3.27 -10.84
C ILE A 64 -5.67 1.90 -11.42
N ILE A 65 -5.15 0.81 -10.83
CA ILE A 65 -5.42 -0.57 -11.25
C ILE A 65 -6.92 -0.83 -11.31
N ALA A 66 -7.62 -0.57 -10.20
CA ALA A 66 -9.07 -0.75 -10.13
C ALA A 66 -9.80 0.08 -11.20
N GLY A 67 -9.36 1.32 -11.45
CA GLY A 67 -9.93 2.14 -12.53
C GLY A 67 -9.72 1.53 -13.91
N LEU A 68 -8.52 1.03 -14.20
CA LEU A 68 -8.22 0.36 -15.47
C LEU A 68 -9.03 -0.92 -15.66
N GLU A 69 -9.22 -1.71 -14.59
CA GLU A 69 -10.08 -2.90 -14.58
C GLU A 69 -11.55 -2.55 -14.85
N ASN A 70 -12.00 -1.37 -14.43
CA ASN A 70 -13.31 -0.81 -14.74
C ASN A 70 -13.39 -0.13 -16.13
N HIS A 71 -12.40 -0.39 -17.01
CA HIS A 71 -12.31 0.21 -18.35
C HIS A 71 -12.21 1.74 -18.37
N GLN A 72 -11.76 2.36 -17.28
CA GLN A 72 -11.51 3.80 -17.24
C GLN A 72 -10.30 4.15 -18.12
N ASP A 73 -10.35 5.30 -18.80
CA ASP A 73 -9.29 5.67 -19.73
C ASP A 73 -8.01 6.09 -18.98
N TYR A 74 -6.86 5.57 -19.41
CA TYR A 74 -5.58 5.83 -18.75
C TYR A 74 -5.19 7.31 -18.71
N ARG A 75 -5.74 8.14 -19.62
CA ARG A 75 -5.49 9.59 -19.68
C ARG A 75 -6.18 10.32 -18.54
N GLU A 76 -7.24 9.77 -17.96
CA GLU A 76 -7.89 10.33 -16.77
C GLU A 76 -6.97 10.27 -15.54
N PHE A 77 -6.07 9.30 -15.51
CA PHE A 77 -4.99 9.21 -14.53
C PHE A 77 -3.73 10.01 -14.94
N GLY A 78 -3.82 10.84 -15.98
CA GLY A 78 -2.68 11.59 -16.53
C GLY A 78 -1.68 10.71 -17.28
N GLY A 79 -2.09 9.49 -17.67
CA GLY A 79 -1.26 8.55 -18.40
C GLY A 79 -0.97 8.98 -19.83
N LYS A 80 0.16 8.52 -20.36
CA LYS A 80 0.59 8.80 -21.72
C LYS A 80 1.29 7.59 -22.35
N ARG A 81 1.06 7.38 -23.65
CA ARG A 81 1.82 6.42 -24.45
C ARG A 81 3.26 6.91 -24.62
N LEU A 82 4.22 6.01 -24.49
CA LEU A 82 5.62 6.34 -24.70
C LEU A 82 5.92 6.50 -26.21
N ARG A 83 6.76 7.48 -26.54
CA ARG A 83 7.09 7.79 -27.94
C ARG A 83 7.95 6.71 -28.60
N HIS A 84 8.90 6.14 -27.86
CA HIS A 84 9.81 5.10 -28.34
C HIS A 84 9.14 3.72 -28.42
N ASN A 85 8.13 3.46 -27.59
CA ASN A 85 7.36 2.23 -27.64
C ASN A 85 5.87 2.53 -27.37
N ARG A 86 5.06 2.55 -28.42
CA ARG A 86 3.64 2.93 -28.31
C ARG A 86 2.76 1.87 -27.65
N TRP A 87 3.28 0.65 -27.48
CA TRP A 87 2.65 -0.44 -26.73
C TRP A 87 2.77 -0.25 -25.22
N ILE A 88 3.54 0.74 -24.78
CA ILE A 88 3.76 1.03 -23.36
C ILE A 88 3.07 2.34 -23.00
N ILE A 89 2.29 2.28 -21.92
CA ILE A 89 1.63 3.42 -21.31
C ILE A 89 2.28 3.69 -19.96
N SER A 90 2.66 4.95 -19.74
CA SER A 90 3.22 5.45 -18.48
C SER A 90 2.18 6.30 -17.78
N ILE A 91 1.74 5.87 -16.59
CA ILE A 91 0.77 6.56 -15.75
C ILE A 91 1.49 7.13 -14.52
N PRO A 92 1.39 8.43 -14.22
CA PRO A 92 1.94 8.97 -12.99
C PRO A 92 1.16 8.47 -11.77
N VAL A 93 1.85 7.84 -10.82
CA VAL A 93 1.26 7.46 -9.52
C VAL A 93 1.45 8.60 -8.52
N THR A 94 2.68 9.11 -8.44
CA THR A 94 3.06 10.28 -7.66
C THR A 94 4.10 11.09 -8.44
N ARG A 95 4.71 12.11 -7.80
CA ARG A 95 5.76 12.92 -8.43
C ARG A 95 6.95 12.08 -8.93
N ASN A 96 7.31 11.03 -8.21
CA ASN A 96 8.54 10.25 -8.45
C ASN A 96 8.27 8.82 -8.93
N TYR A 97 7.01 8.39 -9.00
CA TYR A 97 6.64 7.02 -9.34
C TYR A 97 5.74 6.98 -10.57
N ARG A 98 6.04 6.06 -11.48
CA ARG A 98 5.28 5.80 -12.69
C ARG A 98 4.83 4.35 -12.70
N MET A 99 3.56 4.12 -12.98
CA MET A 99 3.07 2.81 -13.37
C MET A 99 3.30 2.62 -14.86
N ILE A 100 3.85 1.48 -15.22
CA ILE A 100 4.02 1.01 -16.58
C ILE A 100 2.91 0.01 -16.84
N CYS A 101 2.16 0.24 -17.92
CA CYS A 101 1.13 -0.67 -18.38
C CYS A 101 1.42 -1.04 -19.84
N HIS A 102 1.05 -2.27 -20.21
CA HIS A 102 1.13 -2.74 -21.58
C HIS A 102 -0.24 -2.65 -22.25
N ASP A 103 -0.27 -2.00 -23.40
CA ASP A 103 -1.41 -1.96 -24.29
C ASP A 103 -1.47 -3.30 -25.04
N GLN A 104 -2.54 -4.05 -24.81
CA GLN A 104 -2.85 -5.30 -25.53
C GLN A 104 -4.03 -5.06 -26.50
N GLY A 105 -4.19 -3.84 -27.01
CA GLY A 105 -5.27 -3.44 -27.89
C GLY A 105 -6.59 -3.17 -27.16
N SER A 106 -7.23 -4.21 -26.62
CA SER A 106 -8.53 -4.09 -25.94
C SER A 106 -8.43 -3.85 -24.45
N LEU A 107 -7.29 -4.17 -23.85
CA LEU A 107 -7.06 -4.12 -22.41
C LEU A 107 -5.72 -3.46 -22.12
N LEU A 108 -5.69 -2.71 -21.02
CA LEU A 108 -4.48 -2.15 -20.47
C LEU A 108 -4.04 -2.97 -19.27
N VAL A 109 -2.93 -3.68 -19.39
CA VAL A 109 -2.45 -4.58 -18.35
C VAL A 109 -1.39 -3.85 -17.52
N PRO A 110 -1.61 -3.61 -16.21
CA PRO A 110 -0.57 -3.10 -15.32
C PRO A 110 0.62 -4.05 -15.31
N HIS A 111 1.83 -3.52 -15.42
CA HIS A 111 3.06 -4.32 -15.48
C HIS A 111 3.96 -4.08 -14.26
N ALA A 112 4.25 -2.82 -13.92
CA ALA A 112 5.11 -2.49 -12.79
C ALA A 112 4.89 -1.05 -12.32
N VAL A 113 5.28 -0.74 -11.08
CA VAL A 113 5.42 0.65 -10.58
C VAL A 113 6.89 0.91 -10.30
N LEU A 114 7.46 1.87 -11.01
CA LEU A 114 8.88 2.19 -10.98
C LEU A 114 9.09 3.60 -10.45
N SER A 115 10.16 3.80 -9.68
CA SER A 115 10.63 5.14 -9.35
C SER A 115 11.32 5.77 -10.57
N HIS A 116 11.46 7.09 -10.58
CA HIS A 116 12.25 7.77 -11.61
C HIS A 116 13.71 7.28 -11.65
N GLU A 117 14.27 6.86 -10.51
CA GLU A 117 15.64 6.36 -10.44
C GLU A 117 15.74 5.01 -11.14
N ASP A 118 14.85 4.07 -10.82
CA ASP A 118 14.80 2.72 -11.42
C ASP A 118 14.52 2.77 -12.93
N TYR A 119 13.61 3.66 -13.36
CA TYR A 119 13.31 3.87 -14.78
C TYR A 119 14.49 4.42 -15.60
N ASN A 120 15.44 5.14 -14.99
CA ASN A 120 16.57 5.75 -15.70
C ASN A 120 17.85 4.90 -15.74
N VAL A 121 17.93 3.80 -14.97
CA VAL A 121 19.12 2.92 -14.97
C VAL A 121 19.26 2.14 -16.29
N GLY A 122 18.20 2.06 -17.09
CA GLY A 122 18.17 1.38 -18.40
C GLY A 122 18.64 2.21 -19.59
N LYS A 123 19.40 3.30 -19.42
CA LYS A 123 20.10 3.96 -20.55
C LYS A 123 21.54 3.44 -20.64
N PRO A 124 21.89 2.58 -21.63
CA PRO A 124 23.29 2.37 -21.96
C PRO A 124 23.81 3.65 -22.63
N GLY A 125 24.58 4.42 -21.89
CA GLY A 125 25.14 5.70 -22.32
C GLY A 125 26.11 6.23 -21.28
N GLY A 126 27.15 5.46 -21.01
CA GLY A 126 28.43 5.91 -20.47
C GLY A 126 29.50 5.73 -21.53
#